data_AF-A0A8I0FDT3-F1
#
_entry.id   AF-A0A8I0FDT3-F1
#
_cell.length_a   1.000
_cell.length_b   1.000
_cell.length_c   1.000
_cell.angle_alpha   90.00
_cell.angle_beta   90.00
_cell.angle_gamma   90.00
#
_symmetry.space_group_name_H-M   'P 1'
#
loop_
_entity.id
_entity.type
_entity.pdbx_description
1 polymer ?
#
loop_
_entity_poly.entity_id
_entity_poly.type
_entity_poly.pdbx_seq_one_letter_code
_entity_poly.pdbx_strand_id
1 'polypeptide(L)'
;RLKFINDSMMAHPMHLHGMFMQLENGQDPSNMPNKHTVIVPPGKTVTTLLTADELGEWAIHCHLLYHMSAGMMNKLIVANVDSNGTDMKDVVAQPKTNDKGVNQHAHH
;
A
#
# COMPACT_ATOMS: atom_id res chain seq x y z
N ARG A 1 3.63 -6.79 -6.33
CA ARG A 1 3.04 -5.86 -7.32
C ARG A 1 1.55 -5.73 -7.05
N LEU A 2 1.03 -4.50 -7.03
CA LEU A 2 -0.41 -4.23 -6.96
C LEU A 2 -0.91 -3.76 -8.33
N LYS A 3 -2.11 -4.22 -8.71
CA LYS A 3 -2.76 -3.83 -9.97
C LYS A 3 -4.15 -3.31 -9.65
N PHE A 4 -4.37 -2.03 -9.88
CA PHE A 4 -5.66 -1.39 -9.75
C PHE A 4 -6.35 -1.37 -11.10
N ILE A 5 -7.54 -1.97 -11.18
CA ILE A 5 -8.37 -2.00 -12.38
C ILE A 5 -9.61 -1.17 -12.06
N ASN A 6 -9.81 -0.07 -12.78
CA ASN A 6 -10.97 0.79 -12.61
C ASN A 6 -11.91 0.64 -13.80
N ASP A 7 -12.93 -0.21 -13.64
CA ASP A 7 -13.97 -0.43 -14.64
C ASP A 7 -15.14 0.57 -14.51
N SER A 8 -15.02 1.56 -13.62
CA SER A 8 -16.03 2.62 -13.44
C SER A 8 -15.75 3.86 -14.30
N MET A 9 -16.71 4.79 -14.29
CA MET A 9 -16.64 6.05 -15.05
C MET A 9 -15.97 7.21 -14.28
N MET A 10 -15.51 6.99 -13.05
CA MET A 10 -14.91 8.04 -12.20
C MET A 10 -13.50 7.67 -11.76
N ALA A 11 -12.65 8.67 -11.51
CA ALA A 11 -11.30 8.43 -11.02
C ALA A 11 -11.33 8.06 -9.53
N HIS A 12 -10.51 7.07 -9.14
CA HIS A 12 -10.36 6.66 -7.74
C HIS A 12 -8.93 6.90 -7.27
N PRO A 13 -8.70 7.85 -6.35
CA PRO A 13 -7.40 7.99 -5.69
C PRO A 13 -7.24 6.88 -4.65
N MET A 14 -6.50 5.82 -4.98
CA MET A 14 -6.24 4.70 -4.08
C MET A 14 -5.08 5.02 -3.15
N HIS A 15 -5.33 5.02 -1.84
CA HIS A 15 -4.36 5.30 -0.80
C HIS A 15 -4.02 4.02 -0.03
N LEU A 16 -2.73 3.80 0.22
CA LEU A 16 -2.21 2.71 1.06
C LEU A 16 -1.52 3.32 2.29
N HIS A 17 -1.85 2.80 3.46
CA HIS A 17 -1.24 3.14 4.73
C HIS A 17 0.09 2.38 4.92
N GLY A 18 0.97 2.91 5.77
CA GLY A 18 2.20 2.24 6.23
C GLY A 18 3.36 2.18 5.24
N MET A 19 3.10 2.11 3.92
CA MET A 19 4.12 1.93 2.90
C MET A 19 3.88 2.81 1.68
N PHE A 20 4.93 3.05 0.88
CA PHE A 20 4.79 3.65 -0.44
C PHE A 20 4.52 2.62 -1.53
N MET A 21 3.71 3.03 -2.51
CA MET A 21 3.57 2.35 -3.79
C MET A 21 4.47 3.03 -4.82
N GLN A 22 5.39 2.29 -5.42
CA GLN A 22 6.21 2.80 -6.51
C GLN A 22 5.45 2.68 -7.83
N LEU A 23 5.17 3.81 -8.49
CA LEU A 23 4.31 3.85 -9.68
C LEU A 23 5.05 3.37 -10.93
N GLU A 24 4.53 2.34 -11.60
CA GLU A 24 5.06 1.89 -12.89
C GLU A 24 4.63 2.88 -13.99
N ASN A 25 5.53 3.79 -14.38
CA ASN A 25 5.28 4.88 -15.35
C ASN A 25 6.16 4.80 -16.62
N GLY A 26 6.79 3.64 -16.87
CA GLY A 26 7.65 3.41 -18.03
C GLY A 26 9.09 3.95 -17.90
N GLN A 27 9.43 4.60 -16.78
CA GLN A 27 10.80 4.97 -16.46
C GLN A 27 11.59 3.79 -15.90
N ASP A 28 12.92 3.90 -15.83
CA ASP A 28 13.75 2.93 -15.11
C ASP A 28 13.30 2.81 -13.64
N PRO A 29 13.40 1.61 -13.03
CA PRO A 29 12.96 1.38 -11.64
C PRO A 29 13.54 2.36 -10.61
N SER A 30 14.76 2.87 -10.85
CA SER A 30 15.40 3.87 -9.97
C SER A 30 14.74 5.26 -10.00
N ASN A 31 13.98 5.56 -11.07
CA ASN A 31 13.36 6.86 -11.31
C ASN A 31 11.83 6.83 -11.10
N MET A 32 11.25 5.63 -10.94
CA MET A 32 9.83 5.49 -10.66
C MET A 32 9.46 6.15 -9.32
N PRO A 33 8.43 7.01 -9.27
CA PRO A 33 8.12 7.78 -8.07
C PRO A 33 7.39 6.94 -7.02
N ASN A 34 7.74 7.17 -5.75
CA ASN A 34 7.01 6.65 -4.61
C ASN A 34 5.76 7.49 -4.33
N LYS A 35 4.63 6.82 -4.11
CA LYS A 35 3.30 7.43 -3.90
C LYS A 35 2.58 6.75 -2.74
N HIS A 36 2.09 7.54 -1.78
CA HIS A 36 1.15 7.05 -0.77
C HIS A 36 -0.27 6.91 -1.36
N THR A 37 -0.59 7.70 -2.39
CA THR A 37 -1.87 7.70 -3.11
C THR A 37 -1.64 7.69 -4.61
N VAL A 38 -2.32 6.79 -5.32
CA VAL A 38 -2.24 6.63 -6.77
C VAL A 38 -3.62 6.86 -7.38
N ILE A 39 -3.70 7.76 -8.36
CA ILE A 39 -4.93 8.01 -9.10
C ILE A 39 -5.13 6.89 -10.12
N VAL A 40 -6.30 6.25 -10.10
CA VAL A 40 -6.70 5.24 -11.08
C VAL A 40 -7.80 5.85 -11.96
N PRO A 41 -7.50 6.28 -13.20
CA PRO A 41 -8.48 6.94 -14.06
C PRO A 41 -9.63 6.01 -14.52
N PRO A 42 -10.75 6.56 -15.02
CA PRO A 42 -11.86 5.77 -15.56
C PRO A 42 -11.45 4.82 -16.68
N GLY A 43 -11.90 3.57 -16.63
CA GLY A 43 -11.61 2.55 -17.65
C GLY A 43 -10.13 2.22 -17.82
N LYS A 44 -9.29 2.52 -16.81
CA LYS A 44 -7.83 2.29 -16.86
C LYS A 44 -7.37 1.30 -15.81
N THR A 45 -6.24 0.69 -16.11
CA THR A 45 -5.43 -0.06 -15.16
C THR A 45 -4.21 0.76 -14.78
N VAL A 46 -3.88 0.79 -13.50
CA VAL A 46 -2.62 1.34 -12.99
C VAL A 46 -1.91 0.27 -12.18
N THR A 47 -0.62 0.08 -12.40
CA THR A 47 0.20 -0.89 -11.68
C THR A 47 1.27 -0.20 -10.84
N THR A 48 1.55 -0.79 -9.68
CA THR A 48 2.56 -0.31 -8.75
C THR A 48 3.37 -1.47 -8.19
N LEU A 49 4.62 -1.18 -7.86
CA LEU A 49 5.45 -2.07 -7.06
C LEU A 49 5.25 -1.71 -5.59
N LEU A 50 5.20 -2.74 -4.74
CA LEU A 50 5.09 -2.62 -3.30
C LEU A 50 6.24 -3.43 -2.71
N THR A 51 7.08 -2.76 -1.92
CA THR A 51 7.98 -3.41 -0.98
C THR A 51 7.20 -3.55 0.32
N ALA A 52 6.90 -4.79 0.71
CA ALA A 52 6.09 -5.09 1.90
C ALA A 52 6.99 -5.28 3.13
N ASP A 53 7.60 -4.20 3.60
CA ASP A 53 8.63 -4.20 4.66
C ASP A 53 8.12 -3.76 6.03
N GLU A 54 6.90 -3.22 6.11
CA GLU A 54 6.25 -2.83 7.37
C GLU A 54 5.23 -3.88 7.83
N LEU A 55 5.60 -4.69 8.84
CA LEU A 55 4.71 -5.71 9.43
C LEU A 55 3.48 -5.08 10.07
N GLY A 56 2.31 -5.67 9.85
CA GLY A 56 1.06 -5.23 10.47
C GLY A 56 -0.14 -5.29 9.54
N GLU A 57 -1.20 -4.61 9.97
CA GLU A 57 -2.45 -4.48 9.22
C GLU A 57 -2.61 -3.05 8.73
N TRP A 58 -2.68 -2.87 7.41
CA TRP A 58 -2.68 -1.56 6.78
C TRP A 58 -3.97 -1.34 6.01
N ALA A 59 -4.57 -0.17 6.17
CA ALA A 59 -5.72 0.20 5.36
C ALA A 59 -5.30 0.50 3.92
N ILE A 60 -6.12 0.06 2.97
CA ILE A 60 -6.05 0.45 1.57
C ILE A 60 -7.44 0.85 1.10
N HIS A 61 -7.63 2.08 0.67
CA HIS A 61 -8.95 2.62 0.39
C HIS A 61 -8.94 3.72 -0.66
N CYS A 62 -10.11 4.01 -1.22
CA CYS A 62 -10.28 5.23 -1.99
C CYS A 62 -10.21 6.45 -1.05
N HIS A 63 -9.46 7.47 -1.44
CA HIS A 63 -9.25 8.69 -0.66
C HIS A 63 -10.37 9.74 -0.87
N LEU A 64 -11.47 9.33 -1.49
CA LEU A 64 -12.73 10.06 -1.45
C LEU A 64 -13.53 9.53 -0.25
N LEU A 65 -13.70 10.38 0.77
CA LEU A 65 -14.25 9.98 2.07
C LEU A 65 -15.62 9.28 1.96
N TYR A 66 -16.47 9.72 1.03
CA TYR A 66 -17.75 9.07 0.77
C TYR A 66 -17.57 7.63 0.25
N HIS A 67 -16.62 7.38 -0.65
CA HIS A 67 -16.36 6.03 -1.14
C HIS A 67 -15.77 5.15 -0.05
N MET A 68 -14.82 5.67 0.74
CA MET A 68 -14.26 4.98 1.89
C MET A 68 -15.37 4.53 2.86
N SER A 69 -16.23 5.47 3.27
CA SER A 69 -17.34 5.20 4.20
C SER A 69 -18.43 4.30 3.61
N ALA A 70 -18.62 4.31 2.29
CA ALA A 70 -19.52 3.40 1.58
C ALA A 70 -18.93 2.00 1.32
N GLY A 71 -17.74 1.70 1.85
CA GLY A 71 -17.14 0.35 1.81
C GLY A 71 -16.02 0.17 0.80
N MET A 72 -15.56 1.22 0.11
CA MET A 72 -14.39 1.16 -0.77
C MET A 72 -13.08 1.23 0.04
N MET A 73 -12.95 0.29 0.98
CA MET A 73 -11.86 0.12 1.91
C MET A 73 -11.57 -1.36 2.10
N ASN A 74 -10.30 -1.71 2.13
CA ASN A 74 -9.81 -3.05 2.41
C ASN A 74 -8.62 -2.97 3.38
N LYS A 75 -8.18 -4.14 3.85
CA LYS A 75 -7.00 -4.31 4.70
C LYS A 75 -5.95 -5.12 3.95
N LEU A 76 -4.70 -4.69 4.03
CA LEU A 76 -3.52 -5.41 3.55
C LEU A 76 -2.72 -5.85 4.78
N ILE A 77 -2.44 -7.15 4.89
CA ILE A 77 -1.67 -7.72 6.01
C ILE A 77 -0.27 -8.03 5.51
N VAL A 78 0.74 -7.53 6.23
CA VAL A 78 2.15 -7.87 6.05
C VAL A 78 2.57 -8.69 7.25
N ALA A 79 2.93 -9.94 7.02
CA ALA A 79 3.32 -10.89 8.06
C ALA A 79 4.56 -11.67 7.63
N ASN A 80 5.33 -12.12 8.62
CA ASN A 80 6.32 -13.16 8.41
C ASN A 80 5.61 -14.50 8.29
N VAL A 81 5.88 -15.20 7.19
CA VAL A 81 5.37 -16.54 6.95
C VAL A 81 6.49 -17.55 7.11
N ASP A 82 6.19 -18.69 7.74
CA ASP A 82 7.11 -19.82 7.74
C ASP A 82 7.15 -20.51 6.36
N SER A 83 8.03 -21.52 6.20
CA SER A 83 8.16 -22.25 4.94
C SER A 83 6.89 -23.01 4.51
N ASN A 84 5.91 -23.19 5.41
CA ASN A 84 4.62 -23.82 5.13
C ASN A 84 3.50 -22.78 4.89
N GLY A 85 3.81 -21.49 4.88
CA GLY A 85 2.84 -20.41 4.68
C GLY A 85 1.95 -20.15 5.88
N THR A 86 2.32 -20.66 7.07
CA THR A 86 1.59 -20.38 8.30
C THR A 86 2.03 -19.03 8.86
N ASP A 87 1.06 -18.18 9.18
CA ASP A 87 1.30 -16.91 9.87
C ASP A 87 1.99 -17.19 11.22
N MET A 88 3.20 -16.66 11.40
CA MET A 88 3.86 -16.66 12.71
C MET A 88 3.21 -15.57 13.58
N LYS A 89 2.03 -15.86 14.15
CA LYS A 89 1.15 -14.90 14.83
C LYS A 89 1.69 -14.25 16.12
N ASP A 90 2.95 -14.48 16.49
CA ASP A 90 3.48 -14.08 17.81
C ASP A 90 4.42 -12.85 17.82
N VAL A 91 4.56 -12.11 16.71
CA VAL A 91 5.27 -10.82 16.77
C VAL A 91 4.26 -9.67 16.88
N VAL A 92 3.66 -9.58 18.07
CA VAL A 92 3.08 -8.34 18.59
C VAL A 92 4.13 -7.23 18.42
N ALA A 93 3.70 -6.10 17.86
CA ALA A 93 4.48 -4.89 17.65
C ALA A 93 5.50 -4.65 18.78
N GLN A 94 6.77 -4.99 18.53
CA GLN A 94 7.85 -4.56 19.40
C GLN A 94 8.27 -3.16 18.96
N PRO A 95 8.33 -2.17 19.88
CA PRO A 95 8.90 -0.88 19.55
C PRO A 95 10.39 -1.09 19.27
N LYS A 96 10.81 -0.96 18.01
CA LYS A 96 12.23 -0.95 17.68
C LYS A 96 12.84 0.39 18.07
N THR A 97 13.35 0.48 19.29
CA THR A 97 14.37 1.48 19.63
C THR A 97 15.74 0.96 19.18
N ASN A 98 16.24 1.47 18.05
CA ASN A 98 17.63 1.96 17.90
C ASN A 98 17.97 2.27 16.44
N ASP A 99 18.02 3.58 16.18
CA ASP A 99 19.11 4.29 15.52
C ASP A 99 19.77 3.66 14.27
N LYS A 100 19.18 3.96 13.10
CA LYS A 100 19.82 4.60 11.94
C LYS A 100 18.87 4.59 10.75
N GLY A 101 18.52 5.79 10.27
CA GLY A 101 17.75 5.99 9.04
C GLY A 101 16.28 6.31 9.32
N VAL A 102 16.01 7.56 9.68
CA VAL A 102 14.66 8.11 9.79
C VAL A 102 14.01 8.10 8.40
N ASN A 103 13.25 7.05 8.09
CA ASN A 103 12.22 7.11 7.05
C ASN A 103 10.89 7.30 7.80
N GLN A 104 10.42 8.55 7.86
CA GLN A 104 9.17 8.93 8.52
C GLN A 104 7.98 8.40 7.70
N HIS A 105 7.65 7.12 7.86
CA HIS A 105 6.57 6.46 7.10
C HIS A 105 5.34 6.19 7.96
N ALA A 106 5.39 6.50 9.25
CA ALA A 106 4.41 6.06 10.23
C ALA A 106 3.46 7.15 10.72
N HIS A 107 2.96 8.06 9.88
CA HIS A 107 1.85 8.96 10.26
C HIS A 107 1.07 9.41 9.02
N HIS A 108 0.13 8.61 8.54
CA HIS A 108 -1.16 9.03 7.92
C HIS A 108 -2.03 7.79 7.70
#